data_AF-A0A416JHA7-F1
#
_entry.id   AF-A0A416JHA7-F1
#
_cell.length_a   1.000
_cell.length_b   1.000
_cell.length_c   1.000
_cell.angle_alpha   90.00
_cell.angle_beta   90.00
_cell.angle_gamma   90.00
#
_symmetry.space_group_name_H-M   'P 1'
#
loop_
_entity.id
_entity.type
_entity.pdbx_description
1 polymer ?
#
loop_
_entity_poly.entity_id
_entity_poly.type
_entity_poly.pdbx_seq_one_letter_code
_entity_poly.pdbx_strand_id
1 'polypeptide(L)' 'MRTIFAEYNPQCNSIDVYTNTGYILRIDCWEAEKNLRTTPGSDCALTSLAIDEPLEYARLYLDGNLQMWVDAEDSLEL' A
#
# COMPACT_ATOMS: atom_id res chain seq x y z
N MET A 1 11.59 18.14 13.46
CA MET A 1 10.74 17.61 12.38
C MET A 1 10.72 16.10 12.55
N ARG A 2 9.54 15.46 12.59
CA ARG A 2 9.45 13.99 12.64
C ARG A 2 9.30 13.51 11.21
N THR A 3 10.36 12.95 10.63
CA THR A 3 10.33 12.37 9.29
C THR A 3 9.74 10.96 9.39
N ILE A 4 8.78 10.65 8.51
CA ILE A 4 8.15 9.35 8.38
C ILE A 4 8.72 8.68 7.13
N PHE A 5 9.05 7.41 7.24
CA PHE A 5 9.54 6.54 6.18
C PHE A 5 8.59 5.37 6.04
N ALA A 6 8.54 4.77 4.85
CA ALA A 6 7.87 3.52 4.63
C ALA A 6 8.69 2.68 3.64
N GLU A 7 8.68 1.36 3.83
CA GLU A 7 9.31 0.42 2.90
C GLU A 7 8.45 -0.85 2.76
N TYR A 8 8.47 -1.44 1.58
CA TYR A 8 7.89 -2.76 1.37
C TYR A 8 8.85 -3.85 1.84
N ASN A 9 8.33 -4.76 2.66
CA ASN A 9 9.03 -5.90 3.21
C ASN A 9 8.59 -7.19 2.48
N PRO A 10 9.38 -7.69 1.51
CA PRO A 10 9.02 -8.88 0.74
C PRO A 10 9.05 -10.18 1.56
N GLN A 11 9.66 -10.19 2.74
CA GLN A 11 9.70 -11.40 3.59
C GLN A 11 8.37 -11.68 4.27
N CYS A 12 7.60 -10.62 4.53
CA CYS A 12 6.33 -10.70 5.26
C CYS A 12 5.14 -10.17 4.46
N ASN A 13 5.36 -9.76 3.20
CA ASN A 13 4.37 -9.07 2.36
C ASN A 13 3.69 -7.92 3.13
N SER A 14 4.48 -6.97 3.60
CA SER A 14 4.01 -5.90 4.49
C SER A 14 4.63 -4.55 4.16
N ILE A 15 3.92 -3.46 4.49
CA ILE A 15 4.51 -2.12 4.53
C ILE A 15 4.97 -1.80 5.96
N ASP A 16 6.26 -1.53 6.10
CA ASP A 16 6.88 -1.09 7.36
C ASP A 16 6.98 0.43 7.37
N VAL A 17 6.13 1.09 8.15
CA VAL A 17 6.13 2.55 8.35
C VAL A 17 6.88 2.88 9.62
N TYR A 18 7.88 3.75 9.54
CA TYR A 18 8.68 4.08 10.71
C TYR A 18 9.12 5.54 10.77
N THR A 19 9.55 5.94 11.96
CA THR A 19 10.11 7.28 12.21
C THR A 19 11.59 7.18 12.54
N ASN A 20 12.30 8.31 12.51
CA ASN A 20 13.71 8.37 12.94
C ASN A 20 13.96 7.96 14.41
N THR A 21 12.91 7.82 15.23
CA THR A 21 13.01 7.32 16.62
C THR A 21 12.71 5.83 16.75
N GLY A 22 12.46 5.12 15.64
CA GLY A 22 12.27 3.67 15.62
C GLY A 22 10.87 3.17 16.00
N TYR A 23 9.86 4.03 16.10
CA TYR A 23 8.46 3.56 16.14
C TYR A 23 8.10 2.96 14.79
N ILE A 24 7.54 1.76 14.79
CA ILE A 24 7.17 1.01 13.59
C ILE A 24 5.68 0.66 13.64
N LEU A 25 4.96 0.98 12.58
CA LEU A 25 3.67 0.41 12.23
C LEU A 25 3.90 -0.54 11.05
N ARG A 26 3.40 -1.78 11.17
CA ARG A 26 3.43 -2.77 10.10
C ARG A 26 2.02 -2.99 9.56
N ILE A 27 1.84 -2.79 8.26
CA ILE A 27 0.61 -3.08 7.54
C ILE A 27 0.82 -4.40 6.81
N ASP A 28 0.07 -5.43 7.16
CA ASP A 28 0.06 -6.70 6.43
C ASP A 28 -0.73 -6.52 5.12
N CYS A 29 -0.05 -6.65 3.98
CA CYS A 29 -0.68 -6.42 2.68
C CYS A 29 -1.70 -7.51 2.34
N TRP A 30 -1.50 -8.77 2.78
CA TRP A 30 -2.51 -9.81 2.57
C TRP A 30 -3.80 -9.46 3.30
N GLU A 31 -3.71 -9.00 4.54
CA GLU A 31 -4.89 -8.60 5.30
C GLU A 31 -5.51 -7.29 4.80
N ALA A 32 -4.69 -6.36 4.29
CA ALA A 32 -5.15 -5.11 3.70
C ALA A 32 -5.93 -5.33 2.41
N GLU A 33 -5.46 -6.26 1.57
CA GLU A 33 -5.97 -6.44 0.21
C GLU A 33 -7.04 -7.53 0.10
N LYS A 34 -7.22 -8.39 1.12
CA LYS A 34 -8.11 -9.57 1.07
C LYS A 34 -9.53 -9.34 0.58
N ASN A 35 -10.06 -8.12 0.72
CA ASN A 35 -11.43 -7.75 0.35
C ASN A 35 -11.48 -6.72 -0.79
N LEU A 36 -10.33 -6.35 -1.36
CA LEU A 36 -10.30 -5.48 -2.52
C LEU A 36 -10.84 -6.23 -3.74
N ARG A 37 -11.57 -5.50 -4.58
CA ARG A 37 -12.01 -5.98 -5.89
C ARG A 37 -11.03 -5.43 -6.90
N THR A 38 -10.20 -6.29 -7.46
CA THR A 38 -9.16 -5.93 -8.43
C THR A 38 -9.43 -6.59 -9.78
N THR A 39 -8.84 -6.03 -10.83
CA THR A 39 -8.58 -6.71 -12.10
C THR A 39 -7.10 -7.11 -12.16
N PRO A 40 -6.66 -7.93 -13.13
CA PRO A 40 -5.24 -8.22 -13.29
C PRO A 40 -4.36 -6.96 -13.49
N GLY A 41 -4.92 -5.89 -14.07
CA GLY A 41 -4.22 -4.62 -14.26
C GLY A 41 -4.00 -3.90 -12.93
N SER A 42 -5.07 -3.67 -12.16
CA SER A 42 -4.95 -3.02 -10.85
C SER A 42 -4.23 -3.87 -9.80
N ASP A 43 -4.26 -5.20 -9.90
CA ASP A 43 -3.47 -6.08 -9.02
C ASP A 43 -1.95 -5.89 -9.24
N CYS A 44 -1.53 -5.78 -10.51
CA CYS A 44 -0.16 -5.44 -10.88
C CYS A 44 0.21 -4.04 -10.37
N ALA A 45 -0.69 -3.06 -10.57
CA ALA A 45 -0.47 -1.68 -10.14
C ALA A 45 -0.40 -1.54 -8.61
N LEU A 46 -1.23 -2.28 -7.85
CA LEU A 46 -1.15 -2.35 -6.38
C LEU A 46 0.20 -2.89 -5.91
N THR A 47 0.71 -3.93 -6.57
CA THR A 47 2.04 -4.48 -6.27
C THR A 47 3.13 -3.44 -6.52
N SER A 48 3.05 -2.71 -7.64
CA SER A 48 3.95 -1.59 -7.93
C SER A 48 3.83 -0.47 -6.90
N LEU A 49 2.62 -0.07 -6.51
CA LEU A 49 2.38 0.95 -5.50
C LEU A 49 3.04 0.59 -4.16
N ALA A 50 2.91 -0.67 -3.72
CA ALA A 50 3.54 -1.15 -2.50
C ALA A 50 5.08 -1.03 -2.56
N ILE A 51 5.68 -1.43 -3.69
CA ILE A 51 7.15 -1.47 -3.87
C ILE A 51 7.74 -0.07 -4.08
N ASP A 52 7.16 0.71 -4.99
CA ASP A 52 7.73 1.96 -5.48
C ASP A 52 7.32 3.15 -4.61
N GLU A 53 6.09 3.14 -4.07
CA GLU A 53 5.53 4.23 -3.26
C GLU A 53 4.87 3.74 -1.94
N PRO A 54 5.63 3.02 -1.08
CA PRO A 54 5.09 2.39 0.14
C PRO A 54 4.42 3.36 1.11
N LEU A 55 4.83 4.64 1.12
CA LEU A 55 4.22 5.65 1.99
C LEU A 55 2.82 6.05 1.51
N GLU A 56 2.60 6.11 0.19
CA GLU A 56 1.29 6.39 -0.39
C GLU A 56 0.38 5.18 -0.23
N TYR A 57 0.89 3.94 -0.42
CA TYR A 57 0.16 2.72 -0.07
C TYR A 57 -0.33 2.78 1.38
N ALA A 58 0.57 3.04 2.33
CA ALA A 58 0.24 3.07 3.76
C ALA A 58 -0.82 4.13 4.07
N ARG A 59 -0.70 5.31 3.44
CA ARG A 59 -1.69 6.38 3.58
C ARG A 59 -3.06 5.94 3.04
N LEU A 60 -3.13 5.38 1.84
CA LEU A 60 -4.38 4.90 1.24
C LEU A 60 -5.04 3.81 2.09
N TYR A 61 -4.25 2.89 2.65
CA TYR A 61 -4.76 1.88 3.58
C TYR A 61 -5.34 2.50 4.86
N LEU A 62 -4.59 3.39 5.51
CA LEU A 62 -5.00 4.02 6.78
C LEU A 62 -6.21 4.95 6.61
N ASP A 63 -6.33 5.59 5.45
CA ASP A 63 -7.47 6.44 5.11
C ASP A 63 -8.69 5.61 4.63
N GLY A 64 -8.55 4.30 4.43
CA GLY A 64 -9.61 3.42 3.92
C GLY A 64 -9.91 3.58 2.43
N ASN A 65 -8.99 4.16 1.67
CA ASN A 65 -9.16 4.59 0.28
C ASN A 65 -8.55 3.63 -0.76
N LEU A 66 -7.93 2.52 -0.36
CA LEU A 66 -7.31 1.58 -1.30
C LEU A 66 -8.26 1.11 -2.41
N GLN A 67 -9.52 0.77 -2.09
CA GLN A 67 -10.49 0.36 -3.12
C GLN A 67 -10.77 1.48 -4.12
N MET A 68 -10.88 2.73 -3.66
CA MET A 68 -11.10 3.87 -4.57
C MET A 68 -9.92 4.06 -5.52
N TRP A 69 -8.70 3.86 -5.04
CA TRP A 69 -7.51 3.91 -5.88
C TRP A 69 -7.51 2.79 -6.92
N VAL A 70 -7.85 1.56 -6.52
CA VAL A 70 -8.02 0.40 -7.42
C VAL A 70 -9.06 0.67 -8.50
N ASP A 71 -10.24 1.16 -8.11
CA ASP A 71 -11.34 1.47 -9.04
C ASP A 71 -10.91 2.55 -10.07
N ALA A 72 -10.08 3.52 -9.65
CA ALA A 72 -9.54 4.54 -10.52
C ALA A 72 -8.51 3.97 -11.50
N GLU A 73 -7.62 3.10 -11.04
CA GLU A 73 -6.62 2.43 -11.87
C GLU A 73 -7.28 1.55 -12.94
N ASP A 74 -8.29 0.77 -12.56
CA ASP A 74 -9.08 -0.04 -13.50
C ASP A 74 -9.79 0.81 -14.57
N SER A 75 -10.12 2.06 -14.25
CA SER A 75 -10.76 2.97 -15.20
C SER A 75 -9.79 3.55 -16.24
N LEU A 76 -8.47 3.41 -16.05
CA LEU A 76 -7.44 3.86 -16.99
C LEU A 76 -7.17 2.84 -18.11
N GLU A 77 -7.50 1.56 -17.90
CA GLU A 77 -7.35 0.50 -18.91
C GLU A 77 -8.52 0.42 -19.92
N LEU A 78 -9.48 1.36 -19.86
CA LEU A 78 -10.70 1.42 -20.67
C LEU A 78 -10.54 2.19 -22.00
#